data_AF-F0G0W2-F1
#
_entry.id   AF-F0G0W2-F1
#
_cell.length_a   1.000
_cell.length_b   1.000
_cell.length_c   1.000
_cell.angle_alpha   90.00
_cell.angle_beta   90.00
_cell.angle_gamma   90.00
#
_symmetry.space_group_name_H-M   'P 1'
#
loop_
_entity.id
_entity.type
_entity.pdbx_description
1 polymer ?
#
loop_
_entity_poly.entity_id
_entity_poly.type
_entity_poly.pdbx_seq_one_letter_code
_entity_poly.pdbx_strand_id
1 'polypeptide(L)'
;MQRITTTGRVNLSHLFWLRNLAIIGQLVTIGVVQTYFGVHLPLPAMLMVIALEIVFNGLTWVRVLRARPETNFELLGQLWVDLGALSALLFLSGGTTNPFVSLYLPSLAIAAAVLPWHLMIWLAAFAVACYAALGFDSVPLNMDNPANLFDYYRTGMWVNFMVSVGLIAWFVARMSNALRQRDSALGEAQQRLLRDERAVALGVQAATVAHEMGTPLSTIAMLAEELRDAARDDPGLARYEADLKVLEEQMTLCTSALARLRSRASAPASRQPV
;
A
#
# COMPACT_ATOMS: atom_id res chain seq x y z
N MET A 1 3.52 6.78 -18.18
CA MET A 1 2.60 6.83 -17.01
C MET A 1 1.98 5.45 -16.80
N GLN A 2 2.66 4.57 -16.07
CA GLN A 2 2.10 3.26 -15.66
C GLN A 2 1.36 3.46 -14.34
N ARG A 3 0.03 3.23 -14.34
CA ARG A 3 -0.77 3.17 -13.11
C ARG A 3 -0.30 1.98 -12.27
N ILE A 4 0.33 2.27 -11.14
CA ILE A 4 0.62 1.32 -10.07
C ILE A 4 -0.74 0.87 -9.50
N THR A 5 -1.27 -0.22 -10.04
CA THR A 5 -2.48 -0.92 -9.57
C THR A 5 -2.08 -2.11 -8.71
N THR A 6 -1.22 -1.89 -7.71
CA THR A 6 -0.85 -2.94 -6.73
C THR A 6 -1.93 -3.16 -5.67
N THR A 7 -3.06 -2.46 -5.75
CA THR A 7 -4.18 -2.60 -4.80
C THR A 7 -5.01 -3.87 -5.05
N GLY A 8 -5.05 -4.39 -6.29
CA GLY A 8 -5.95 -5.50 -6.66
C GLY A 8 -5.56 -6.87 -6.07
N ARG A 9 -4.28 -7.28 -6.19
CA ARG A 9 -3.81 -8.60 -5.71
C ARG A 9 -3.82 -8.73 -4.19
N VAL A 10 -3.56 -7.62 -3.50
CA VAL A 10 -3.43 -7.59 -2.04
C VAL A 10 -4.78 -7.93 -1.40
N ASN A 11 -5.88 -7.43 -1.96
CA ASN A 11 -7.22 -7.58 -1.37
C ASN A 11 -7.75 -9.03 -1.39
N LEU A 12 -7.67 -9.77 -2.50
CA LEU A 12 -8.13 -11.18 -2.50
C LEU A 12 -7.21 -12.10 -1.70
N SER A 13 -5.90 -11.85 -1.71
CA SER A 13 -4.99 -12.66 -0.89
C SER A 13 -5.31 -12.49 0.60
N HIS A 14 -5.65 -11.29 1.05
CA HIS A 14 -6.11 -11.07 2.42
C HIS A 14 -7.44 -11.75 2.69
N LEU A 15 -8.42 -11.66 1.78
CA LEU A 15 -9.71 -12.34 1.90
C LEU A 15 -9.53 -13.87 2.01
N PHE A 16 -8.67 -14.47 1.19
CA PHE A 16 -8.36 -15.89 1.25
C PHE A 16 -7.81 -16.30 2.62
N TRP A 17 -6.84 -15.55 3.14
CA TRP A 17 -6.27 -15.84 4.47
C TRP A 17 -7.29 -15.67 5.60
N LEU A 18 -8.12 -14.62 5.53
CA LEU A 18 -9.19 -14.37 6.49
C LEU A 18 -10.24 -15.49 6.45
N ARG A 19 -10.62 -15.97 5.26
CA ARG A 19 -11.59 -17.06 5.12
C ARG A 19 -11.04 -18.38 5.66
N ASN A 20 -9.77 -18.69 5.44
CA ASN A 20 -9.14 -19.87 6.06
C ASN A 20 -9.16 -19.78 7.59
N LEU A 21 -8.83 -18.61 8.15
CA LEU A 21 -8.91 -18.39 9.60
C LEU A 21 -10.35 -18.55 10.11
N ALA A 22 -11.34 -18.03 9.38
CA ALA A 22 -12.76 -18.15 9.71
C ALA A 22 -13.23 -19.62 9.67
N ILE A 23 -12.89 -20.38 8.62
CA ILE A 23 -13.24 -21.80 8.48
C ILE A 23 -12.66 -22.62 9.63
N ILE A 24 -11.38 -22.40 9.98
CA ILE A 24 -10.76 -23.06 11.13
C ILE A 24 -11.51 -22.68 12.42
N GLY A 25 -11.80 -21.40 12.62
CA GLY A 25 -12.55 -20.91 13.77
C GLY A 25 -13.96 -21.51 13.88
N GLN A 26 -14.69 -21.62 12.78
CA GLN A 26 -16.03 -22.24 12.71
C GLN A 26 -15.95 -23.72 13.08
N LEU A 27 -15.02 -24.49 12.49
CA LEU A 27 -14.85 -25.92 12.78
C LEU A 27 -14.49 -26.16 14.25
N VAL A 28 -13.56 -25.37 14.79
CA VAL A 28 -13.19 -25.43 16.21
C VAL A 28 -14.39 -25.09 17.10
N THR A 29 -15.13 -24.03 16.77
CA THR A 29 -16.30 -23.60 17.55
C THR A 29 -17.39 -24.67 17.53
N ILE A 30 -17.73 -25.23 16.37
CA ILE A 30 -18.72 -26.31 16.25
C ILE A 30 -18.29 -27.52 17.09
N GLY A 31 -17.02 -27.93 16.97
CA GLY A 31 -16.48 -29.05 17.76
C GLY A 31 -16.59 -28.82 19.26
N VAL A 32 -16.14 -27.65 19.75
CA VAL A 32 -16.17 -27.29 21.17
C VAL A 32 -17.61 -27.21 21.69
N VAL A 33 -18.50 -26.54 20.96
CA VAL A 33 -19.91 -26.38 21.36
C VAL A 33 -20.62 -27.73 21.44
N GLN A 34 -20.34 -28.64 20.50
CA GLN A 34 -20.94 -29.96 20.52
C GLN A 34 -20.41 -30.84 21.65
N THR A 35 -19.10 -30.85 21.90
CA THR A 35 -18.51 -31.75 22.91
C THR A 35 -18.62 -31.23 24.34
N TYR A 36 -18.52 -29.92 24.55
CA TYR A 36 -18.41 -29.33 25.88
C TYR A 36 -19.74 -28.76 26.39
N PHE A 37 -20.56 -28.19 25.48
CA PHE A 37 -21.84 -27.57 25.85
C PHE A 37 -23.05 -28.47 25.61
N GLY A 38 -22.89 -29.65 24.99
CA GLY A 38 -23.98 -30.62 24.78
C GLY A 38 -25.10 -30.07 23.91
N VAL A 39 -24.75 -29.22 22.93
CA VAL A 39 -25.72 -28.62 22.01
C VAL A 39 -25.91 -29.52 20.80
N HIS A 40 -27.15 -29.89 20.51
CA HIS A 40 -27.49 -30.67 19.32
C HIS A 40 -27.60 -29.77 18.10
N LEU A 41 -26.46 -29.50 17.47
CA LEU A 41 -26.40 -28.74 16.22
C LEU A 41 -26.69 -29.64 15.01
N PRO A 42 -27.37 -29.13 13.97
CA PRO A 42 -27.59 -29.86 12.71
C PRO A 42 -26.28 -29.94 11.90
N LEU A 43 -25.37 -30.81 12.34
CA LEU A 43 -24.03 -30.99 11.75
C LEU A 43 -24.05 -31.18 10.23
N PRO A 44 -24.92 -32.01 9.62
CA PRO A 44 -24.89 -32.21 8.18
C PRO A 44 -25.11 -30.90 7.41
N ALA A 45 -26.03 -30.06 7.88
CA ALA A 45 -26.32 -28.77 7.25
C ALA A 45 -25.17 -27.78 7.45
N MET A 46 -24.59 -27.70 8.66
CA MET A 46 -23.45 -26.80 8.93
C MET A 46 -22.19 -27.20 8.15
N LEU A 47 -21.87 -28.50 8.11
CA LEU A 47 -20.74 -29.02 7.36
C LEU A 47 -20.95 -28.83 5.85
N MET A 48 -22.18 -28.89 5.36
CA MET A 48 -22.49 -28.57 3.96
C MET A 48 -22.18 -27.09 3.64
N VAL A 49 -22.56 -26.16 4.53
CA VAL A 49 -22.22 -24.74 4.38
C VAL A 49 -20.70 -24.53 4.37
N ILE A 50 -19.99 -25.12 5.33
CA ILE A 50 -18.53 -25.03 5.41
C ILE A 50 -17.86 -25.67 4.17
N ALA A 51 -18.36 -26.80 3.68
CA ALA A 51 -17.86 -27.43 2.47
C ALA A 51 -18.03 -26.51 1.26
N LEU A 52 -19.17 -25.82 1.15
CA LEU A 52 -19.40 -24.83 0.10
C LEU A 52 -18.44 -23.63 0.22
N GLU A 53 -18.20 -23.14 1.44
CA GLU A 53 -17.19 -22.10 1.70
C GLU A 53 -15.79 -22.55 1.28
N ILE A 54 -15.39 -23.79 1.58
CA ILE A 54 -14.09 -24.36 1.18
C ILE A 54 -13.97 -24.43 -0.34
N VAL A 55 -15.01 -24.93 -1.02
CA VAL A 55 -15.04 -24.98 -2.50
C VAL A 55 -14.93 -23.57 -3.08
N PHE A 56 -15.70 -22.62 -2.55
CA PHE A 56 -15.66 -21.23 -2.98
C PHE A 56 -14.29 -20.60 -2.71
N ASN A 57 -13.65 -20.88 -1.57
CA ASN A 57 -12.30 -20.45 -1.25
C ASN A 57 -11.26 -21.02 -2.23
N GLY A 58 -11.40 -22.28 -2.63
CA GLY A 58 -10.57 -22.90 -3.67
C GLY A 58 -10.72 -22.21 -5.03
N LEU A 59 -11.93 -21.85 -5.42
CA LEU A 59 -12.18 -21.06 -6.64
C LEU A 59 -11.54 -19.67 -6.55
N THR A 60 -11.66 -19.00 -5.40
CA THR A 60 -10.98 -17.72 -5.14
C THR A 60 -9.47 -17.86 -5.26
N TRP A 61 -8.87 -18.95 -4.75
CA TRP A 61 -7.44 -19.20 -4.87
C TRP A 61 -6.97 -19.38 -6.32
N VAL A 62 -7.68 -20.20 -7.11
CA VAL A 62 -7.39 -20.37 -8.54
C VAL A 62 -7.51 -19.04 -9.28
N ARG A 63 -8.45 -18.18 -8.87
CA ARG A 63 -8.63 -16.85 -9.43
C ARG A 63 -7.46 -15.91 -9.11
N VAL A 64 -6.97 -15.92 -7.86
CA VAL A 64 -5.79 -15.16 -7.41
C VAL A 64 -4.54 -15.55 -8.21
N LEU A 65 -4.35 -16.85 -8.47
CA LEU A 65 -3.23 -17.37 -9.27
C LEU A 65 -3.25 -16.87 -10.73
N ARG A 66 -4.41 -16.53 -11.28
CA ARG A 66 -4.57 -16.07 -12.67
C ARG A 66 -4.16 -14.61 -12.91
N ALA A 67 -3.68 -13.89 -11.88
CA ALA A 67 -3.00 -12.60 -12.02
C ALA A 67 -3.76 -11.46 -12.72
N ARG A 68 -5.08 -11.56 -12.90
CA ARG A 68 -5.91 -10.52 -13.53
C ARG A 68 -6.20 -9.38 -12.53
N PRO A 69 -6.41 -8.14 -13.00
CA PRO A 69 -6.94 -7.07 -12.17
C PRO A 69 -8.32 -7.46 -11.64
N GLU A 70 -8.51 -7.22 -10.35
CA GLU A 70 -9.69 -7.62 -9.60
C GLU A 70 -10.72 -6.50 -9.66
N THR A 71 -11.99 -6.84 -9.87
CA THR A 71 -13.04 -5.83 -9.96
C THR A 71 -13.70 -5.60 -8.59
N ASN A 72 -14.14 -4.37 -8.32
CA ASN A 72 -14.84 -4.06 -7.07
C ASN A 72 -16.12 -4.90 -6.90
N PHE A 73 -16.77 -5.30 -7.99
CA PHE A 73 -17.93 -6.20 -7.97
C PHE A 73 -17.56 -7.65 -7.63
N GLU A 74 -16.39 -8.12 -8.04
CA GLU A 74 -15.86 -9.45 -7.67
C GLU A 74 -15.60 -9.52 -6.16
N LEU A 75 -15.01 -8.46 -5.58
CA LEU A 75 -14.84 -8.30 -4.13
C LEU A 75 -16.18 -8.26 -3.38
N LEU A 76 -17.15 -7.49 -3.88
CA LEU A 76 -18.49 -7.43 -3.29
C LEU A 76 -19.15 -8.81 -3.28
N GLY A 77 -19.09 -9.54 -4.40
CA GLY A 77 -19.66 -10.88 -4.51
C GLY A 77 -19.04 -11.87 -3.54
N GLN A 78 -17.72 -11.83 -3.34
CA GLN A 78 -17.04 -12.67 -2.34
C GLN A 78 -17.52 -12.35 -0.92
N LEU A 79 -17.64 -11.07 -0.57
CA LEU A 79 -18.12 -10.65 0.75
C LEU A 79 -19.59 -10.99 1.00
N TRP A 80 -20.43 -10.99 -0.04
CA TRP A 80 -21.82 -11.48 0.05
C TRP A 80 -21.87 -12.96 0.36
N VAL A 81 -21.01 -13.76 -0.29
CA VAL A 81 -20.92 -15.20 -0.01
C VAL A 81 -20.45 -15.44 1.43
N ASP A 82 -19.42 -14.73 1.87
CA ASP A 82 -18.87 -14.88 3.22
C ASP A 82 -19.90 -14.47 4.29
N LEU A 83 -20.61 -13.36 4.06
CA LEU A 83 -21.65 -12.92 4.97
C LEU A 83 -22.85 -13.87 4.97
N GLY A 84 -23.26 -14.35 3.80
CA GLY A 84 -24.37 -15.29 3.66
C GLY A 84 -24.06 -16.66 4.30
N ALA A 85 -22.82 -17.14 4.20
CA ALA A 85 -22.40 -18.36 4.87
C ALA A 85 -22.38 -18.18 6.40
N LEU A 86 -21.87 -17.06 6.90
CA LEU A 86 -21.99 -16.69 8.32
C LEU A 86 -23.46 -16.63 8.75
N SER A 87 -24.35 -16.00 7.97
CA SER A 87 -25.78 -15.99 8.23
C SER A 87 -26.37 -17.40 8.30
N ALA A 88 -26.03 -18.28 7.36
CA ALA A 88 -26.54 -19.63 7.32
C ALA A 88 -26.10 -20.44 8.55
N LEU A 89 -24.84 -20.32 8.96
CA LEU A 89 -24.35 -20.97 10.18
C LEU A 89 -25.06 -20.45 11.44
N LEU A 90 -25.29 -19.14 11.53
CA LEU A 90 -26.02 -18.53 12.65
C LEU A 90 -27.49 -18.96 12.65
N PHE A 91 -28.14 -19.02 11.49
CA PHE A 91 -29.51 -19.50 11.34
C PHE A 91 -29.68 -20.93 11.86
N LEU A 92 -28.71 -21.79 11.58
CA LEU A 92 -28.67 -23.18 12.05
C LEU A 92 -28.27 -23.33 13.52
N SER A 93 -27.82 -22.26 14.19
CA SER A 93 -27.28 -22.28 15.56
C SER A 93 -27.98 -21.29 16.50
N GLY A 94 -29.27 -21.03 16.29
CA GLY A 94 -30.09 -20.19 17.19
C GLY A 94 -30.34 -18.76 16.72
N GLY A 95 -29.91 -18.40 15.51
CA GLY A 95 -30.24 -17.13 14.89
C GLY A 95 -29.69 -15.92 15.62
N THR A 96 -30.57 -14.96 15.92
CA THR A 96 -30.25 -13.73 16.66
C THR A 96 -29.86 -13.97 18.11
N THR A 97 -30.19 -15.11 18.69
CA THR A 97 -29.82 -15.47 20.07
C THR A 97 -28.39 -16.06 20.16
N ASN A 98 -27.74 -16.29 19.01
CA ASN A 98 -26.40 -16.81 18.99
C ASN A 98 -25.39 -15.71 19.39
N PRO A 99 -24.45 -15.99 20.33
CA PRO A 99 -23.50 -14.98 20.81
C PRO A 99 -22.53 -14.47 19.74
N PHE A 100 -22.35 -15.21 18.63
CA PHE A 100 -21.46 -14.84 17.53
C PHE A 100 -22.11 -13.96 16.46
N VAL A 101 -23.38 -13.55 16.64
CA VAL A 101 -24.04 -12.61 15.71
C VAL A 101 -23.28 -11.29 15.57
N SER A 102 -22.54 -10.86 16.59
CA SER A 102 -21.73 -9.63 16.48
C SER A 102 -20.53 -9.76 15.53
N LEU A 103 -20.18 -10.96 15.04
CA LEU A 103 -19.13 -11.17 14.02
C LEU A 103 -19.44 -10.50 12.67
N TYR A 104 -20.68 -10.05 12.46
CA TYR A 104 -21.00 -9.16 11.35
C TYR A 104 -20.20 -7.87 11.39
N LEU A 105 -19.98 -7.30 12.59
CA LEU A 105 -19.30 -6.02 12.77
C LEU A 105 -17.83 -6.05 12.34
N PRO A 106 -16.97 -6.96 12.83
CA PRO A 106 -15.60 -7.06 12.35
C PRO A 106 -15.54 -7.39 10.85
N SER A 107 -16.44 -8.22 10.33
CA SER A 107 -16.52 -8.54 8.91
C SER A 107 -16.82 -7.30 8.05
N LEU A 108 -17.80 -6.49 8.48
CA LEU A 108 -18.15 -5.22 7.84
C LEU A 108 -17.03 -4.17 7.98
N ALA A 109 -16.32 -4.13 9.12
CA ALA A 109 -15.19 -3.24 9.33
C ALA A 109 -14.03 -3.56 8.37
N ILE A 110 -13.73 -4.85 8.16
CA ILE A 110 -12.73 -5.30 7.19
C ILE A 110 -13.18 -4.94 5.76
N ALA A 111 -14.45 -5.21 5.43
CA ALA A 111 -15.01 -4.89 4.12
C ALA A 111 -14.93 -3.38 3.80
N ALA A 112 -15.19 -2.52 4.78
CA ALA A 112 -15.18 -1.06 4.61
C ALA A 112 -13.81 -0.51 4.17
N ALA A 113 -12.72 -1.18 4.50
CA ALA A 113 -11.38 -0.76 4.08
C ALA A 113 -10.98 -1.29 2.69
N VAL A 114 -11.68 -2.31 2.19
CA VAL A 114 -11.38 -2.96 0.91
C VAL A 114 -12.31 -2.46 -0.21
N LEU A 115 -13.56 -2.13 0.14
CA LEU A 115 -14.62 -1.82 -0.80
C LEU A 115 -14.87 -0.31 -0.89
N PRO A 116 -15.14 0.26 -2.09
CA PRO A 116 -15.57 1.65 -2.19
C PRO A 116 -16.89 1.88 -1.44
N TRP A 117 -17.05 3.08 -0.89
CA TRP A 117 -18.17 3.44 -0.01
C TRP A 117 -19.57 3.13 -0.60
N HIS A 118 -19.75 3.31 -1.90
CA HIS A 118 -21.04 3.06 -2.57
C HIS A 118 -21.40 1.55 -2.63
N LEU A 119 -20.41 0.65 -2.73
CA LEU A 119 -20.66 -0.79 -2.66
C LEU A 119 -20.79 -1.27 -1.21
N MET A 120 -20.12 -0.59 -0.27
CA MET A 120 -20.27 -0.87 1.15
C MET A 120 -21.72 -0.69 1.62
N ILE A 121 -22.44 0.29 1.08
CA ILE A 121 -23.88 0.48 1.37
C ILE A 121 -24.69 -0.76 0.98
N TRP A 122 -24.41 -1.36 -0.18
CA TRP A 122 -25.09 -2.58 -0.62
C TRP A 122 -24.76 -3.78 0.27
N LEU A 123 -23.50 -3.93 0.68
CA LEU A 123 -23.10 -4.98 1.61
C LEU A 123 -23.74 -4.79 3.00
N ALA A 124 -23.81 -3.55 3.50
CA ALA A 124 -24.47 -3.23 4.76
C ALA A 124 -25.98 -3.49 4.71
N ALA A 125 -26.63 -3.13 3.60
CA ALA A 125 -28.05 -3.45 3.39
C ALA A 125 -28.29 -4.96 3.39
N PHE A 126 -27.42 -5.72 2.71
CA PHE A 126 -27.47 -7.19 2.73
C PHE A 126 -27.27 -7.74 4.15
N ALA A 127 -26.31 -7.20 4.91
CA ALA A 127 -26.07 -7.56 6.31
C ALA A 127 -27.31 -7.37 7.19
N VAL A 128 -27.98 -6.22 7.06
CA VAL A 128 -29.22 -5.90 7.79
C VAL A 128 -30.34 -6.85 7.38
N ALA A 129 -30.48 -7.15 6.08
CA ALA A 129 -31.47 -8.10 5.59
C ALA A 129 -31.23 -9.51 6.14
N CYS A 130 -29.98 -9.98 6.16
CA CYS A 130 -29.59 -11.25 6.76
C CYS A 130 -29.89 -11.27 8.27
N TYR A 131 -29.54 -10.21 9.00
CA TYR A 131 -29.83 -10.10 10.43
C TYR A 131 -31.35 -10.12 10.71
N ALA A 132 -32.13 -9.39 9.92
CA ALA A 132 -33.58 -9.40 10.02
C ALA A 132 -34.15 -10.81 9.73
N ALA A 133 -33.64 -11.49 8.70
CA ALA A 133 -34.03 -12.86 8.36
C ALA A 133 -33.77 -13.85 9.51
N LEU A 134 -32.66 -13.69 10.24
CA LEU A 134 -32.36 -14.50 11.43
C LEU A 134 -33.40 -14.33 12.55
N GLY A 135 -34.12 -13.21 12.59
CA GLY A 135 -35.12 -12.92 13.63
C GLY A 135 -36.48 -13.59 13.43
N PHE A 136 -36.79 -14.09 12.22
CA PHE A 136 -38.13 -14.60 11.92
C PHE A 136 -38.32 -16.09 12.28
N ASP A 137 -37.42 -16.97 11.85
CA ASP A 137 -37.63 -18.43 12.00
C ASP A 137 -36.30 -19.22 12.02
N SER A 138 -35.40 -18.87 12.95
CA SER A 138 -34.13 -19.58 13.09
C SER A 138 -34.29 -20.91 13.83
N VAL A 139 -33.43 -21.89 13.52
CA VAL A 139 -33.45 -23.21 14.16
C VAL A 139 -33.18 -23.04 15.66
N PRO A 140 -34.12 -23.41 16.55
CA PRO A 140 -33.94 -23.23 17.99
C PRO A 140 -32.79 -24.12 18.48
N LEU A 141 -31.99 -23.57 19.39
CA LEU A 141 -30.91 -24.31 20.05
C LEU A 141 -31.50 -25.39 20.95
N ASN A 142 -31.32 -26.65 20.56
CA ASN A 142 -31.71 -27.77 21.39
C ASN A 142 -30.53 -28.16 22.30
N MET A 143 -30.69 -27.95 23.61
CA MET A 143 -29.69 -28.27 24.63
C MET A 143 -30.25 -29.29 25.61
N ASP A 144 -29.40 -30.21 26.05
CA ASP A 144 -29.75 -31.25 27.03
C ASP A 144 -30.21 -30.66 28.38
N ASN A 145 -29.70 -29.49 28.76
CA ASN A 145 -30.11 -28.78 29.97
C ASN A 145 -30.32 -27.28 29.71
N PRO A 146 -31.57 -26.77 29.76
CA PRO A 146 -31.89 -25.36 29.54
C PRO A 146 -31.18 -24.41 30.51
N ALA A 147 -30.81 -24.86 31.71
CA ALA A 147 -30.07 -24.03 32.67
C ALA A 147 -28.68 -23.61 32.16
N ASN A 148 -28.08 -24.40 31.26
CA ASN A 148 -26.77 -24.12 30.69
C ASN A 148 -26.81 -23.07 29.55
N LEU A 149 -28.01 -22.66 29.09
CA LEU A 149 -28.16 -21.64 28.05
C LEU A 149 -27.51 -20.31 28.44
N PHE A 150 -27.63 -19.93 29.73
CA PHE A 150 -27.03 -18.70 30.24
C PHE A 150 -25.50 -18.77 30.22
N ASP A 151 -24.92 -19.91 30.62
CA ASP A 151 -23.48 -20.12 30.63
C ASP A 151 -22.90 -20.20 29.22
N TYR A 152 -23.61 -20.86 28.31
CA TYR A 152 -23.29 -20.87 26.88
C TYR A 152 -23.28 -19.46 26.30
N TYR A 153 -24.37 -18.70 26.49
CA TYR A 153 -24.47 -17.35 25.94
C TYR A 153 -23.42 -16.40 26.52
N ARG A 154 -23.19 -16.46 27.84
CA ARG A 154 -22.17 -15.68 28.55
C ARG A 154 -20.75 -15.99 28.06
N THR A 155 -20.43 -17.27 27.94
CA THR A 155 -19.09 -17.71 27.48
C THR A 155 -18.89 -17.37 26.02
N GLY A 156 -19.89 -17.62 25.18
CA GLY A 156 -19.85 -17.30 23.76
C GLY A 156 -19.70 -15.80 23.53
N MET A 157 -20.44 -14.94 24.26
CA MET A 157 -20.28 -13.49 24.14
C MET A 157 -18.87 -13.04 24.54
N TRP A 158 -18.32 -13.61 25.62
CA TRP A 158 -16.96 -13.30 26.05
C TRP A 158 -15.91 -13.67 24.98
N VAL A 159 -16.00 -14.89 24.43
CA VAL A 159 -15.12 -15.34 23.34
C VAL A 159 -15.30 -14.48 22.09
N ASN A 160 -16.54 -14.25 21.67
CA ASN A 160 -16.87 -13.42 20.50
C ASN A 160 -16.31 -11.99 20.64
N PHE A 161 -16.43 -11.40 21.82
CA PHE A 161 -15.87 -10.07 22.08
C PHE A 161 -14.35 -10.07 21.99
N MET A 162 -13.66 -11.03 22.61
CA MET A 162 -12.19 -11.16 22.52
C MET A 162 -11.71 -11.34 21.07
N VAL A 163 -12.38 -12.21 20.31
CA VAL A 163 -12.07 -12.44 18.89
C VAL A 163 -12.33 -11.18 18.06
N SER A 164 -13.47 -10.52 18.26
CA SER A 164 -13.84 -9.30 17.53
C SER A 164 -12.86 -8.16 17.78
N VAL A 165 -12.52 -7.90 19.05
CA VAL A 165 -11.55 -6.87 19.42
C VAL A 165 -10.17 -7.20 18.84
N GLY A 166 -9.72 -8.45 18.99
CA GLY A 166 -8.44 -8.89 18.44
C GLY A 166 -8.36 -8.72 16.93
N LEU A 167 -9.40 -9.14 16.21
CA LEU A 167 -9.48 -9.06 14.75
C LEU A 167 -9.50 -7.60 14.27
N ILE A 168 -10.34 -6.75 14.86
CA ILE A 168 -10.43 -5.33 14.49
C ILE A 168 -9.13 -4.61 14.83
N ALA A 169 -8.58 -4.79 16.04
CA ALA A 169 -7.36 -4.11 16.46
C ALA A 169 -6.17 -4.50 15.59
N TRP A 170 -5.99 -5.81 15.33
CA TRP A 170 -4.96 -6.31 14.43
C TRP A 170 -5.12 -5.74 13.01
N PHE A 171 -6.34 -5.75 12.47
CA PHE A 171 -6.64 -5.26 11.14
C PHE A 171 -6.36 -3.74 11.00
N VAL A 172 -6.88 -2.94 11.94
CA VAL A 172 -6.70 -1.49 11.96
C VAL A 172 -5.24 -1.11 12.13
N ALA A 173 -4.49 -1.80 13.01
CA ALA A 173 -3.06 -1.58 13.18
C ALA A 173 -2.29 -1.92 11.90
N ARG A 174 -2.59 -3.06 11.28
CA ARG A 174 -1.95 -3.50 10.02
C ARG A 174 -2.22 -2.54 8.87
N MET A 175 -3.45 -2.03 8.75
CA MET A 175 -3.84 -1.05 7.74
C MET A 175 -3.17 0.31 7.97
N SER A 176 -3.19 0.80 9.21
CA SER A 176 -2.57 2.07 9.59
C SER A 176 -1.06 2.06 9.32
N ASN A 177 -0.39 0.95 9.62
CA ASN A 177 1.03 0.79 9.33
C ASN A 177 1.31 0.76 7.82
N ALA A 178 0.45 0.10 7.04
CA ALA A 178 0.58 0.09 5.58
C ALA A 178 0.42 1.50 4.97
N LEU A 179 -0.53 2.29 5.47
CA LEU A 179 -0.73 3.67 5.06
C LEU A 179 0.48 4.54 5.41
N ARG A 180 0.99 4.46 6.66
CA ARG A 180 2.18 5.22 7.08
C ARG A 180 3.42 4.90 6.24
N GLN A 181 3.64 3.63 5.93
CA GLN A 181 4.74 3.22 5.07
C GLN A 181 4.59 3.81 3.66
N ARG A 182 3.37 3.74 3.10
CA ARG A 182 3.09 4.33 1.78
C ARG A 182 3.32 5.83 1.77
N ASP A 183 2.85 6.54 2.78
CA ASP A 183 3.00 7.99 2.88
C ASP A 183 4.48 8.39 3.04
N SER A 184 5.24 7.64 3.84
CA SER A 184 6.69 7.85 3.96
C SER A 184 7.43 7.65 2.64
N ALA A 185 7.12 6.59 1.89
CA ALA A 185 7.73 6.31 0.59
C ALA A 185 7.37 7.38 -0.45
N LEU A 186 6.13 7.90 -0.42
CA LEU A 186 5.71 9.01 -1.26
C LEU A 186 6.47 10.30 -0.91
N GLY A 187 6.62 10.60 0.37
CA GLY A 187 7.40 11.74 0.84
C GLY A 187 8.86 11.69 0.39
N GLU A 188 9.51 10.54 0.52
CA GLU A 188 10.87 10.34 0.02
C GLU A 188 10.98 10.51 -1.50
N ALA A 189 10.04 9.95 -2.26
CA ALA A 189 10.03 10.07 -3.71
C ALA A 189 9.87 11.53 -4.15
N GLN A 190 8.98 12.28 -3.50
CA GLN A 190 8.79 13.72 -3.76
C GLN A 190 10.05 14.54 -3.42
N GLN A 191 10.70 14.25 -2.31
CA GLN A 191 11.95 14.93 -1.93
C GLN A 191 13.07 14.66 -2.94
N ARG A 192 13.18 13.44 -3.47
CA ARG A 192 14.14 13.11 -4.54
C ARG A 192 13.85 13.92 -5.81
N LEU A 193 12.59 13.98 -6.25
CA LEU A 193 12.21 14.78 -7.41
C LEU A 193 12.57 16.26 -7.25
N LEU A 194 12.28 16.87 -6.08
CA LEU A 194 12.63 18.27 -5.82
C LEU A 194 14.15 18.52 -5.80
N ARG A 195 14.94 17.55 -5.32
CA ARG A 195 16.40 17.64 -5.34
C ARG A 195 16.94 17.56 -6.77
N ASP A 196 16.39 16.66 -7.58
CA ASP A 196 16.78 16.48 -8.98
C ASP A 196 16.43 17.73 -9.81
N GLU A 197 15.23 18.29 -9.65
CA GLU A 197 14.84 19.53 -10.32
C GLU A 197 15.77 20.70 -9.96
N ARG A 198 16.13 20.84 -8.68
CA ARG A 198 17.08 21.87 -8.23
C ARG A 198 18.47 21.64 -8.82
N ALA A 199 18.95 20.40 -8.86
CA ALA A 199 20.24 20.07 -9.44
C ALA A 199 20.28 20.39 -10.95
N VAL A 200 19.21 20.07 -11.68
CA VAL A 200 19.07 20.41 -13.10
C VAL A 200 19.02 21.92 -13.30
N ALA A 201 18.22 22.66 -12.51
CA ALA A 201 18.14 24.12 -12.62
C ALA A 201 19.49 24.80 -12.36
N LEU A 202 20.21 24.36 -11.33
CA LEU A 202 21.57 24.84 -11.05
C LEU A 202 22.55 24.47 -12.16
N GLY A 203 22.42 23.25 -12.72
CA GLY A 203 23.24 22.82 -13.86
C GLY A 203 23.02 23.67 -15.11
N VAL A 204 21.77 24.02 -15.42
CA VAL A 204 21.43 24.91 -16.54
C VAL A 204 22.00 26.32 -16.29
N GLN A 205 21.79 26.91 -15.11
CA GLN A 205 22.36 28.22 -14.77
C GLN A 205 23.88 28.23 -14.85
N ALA A 206 24.53 27.20 -14.31
CA ALA A 206 25.98 27.04 -14.35
C ALA A 206 26.51 26.92 -15.79
N ALA A 207 25.82 26.16 -16.65
CA ALA A 207 26.18 26.03 -18.06
C ALA A 207 26.02 27.35 -18.82
N THR A 208 24.94 28.11 -18.56
CA THR A 208 24.73 29.44 -19.15
C THR A 208 25.83 30.41 -18.73
N VAL A 209 26.13 30.51 -17.42
CA VAL A 209 27.22 31.37 -16.91
C VAL A 209 28.56 30.95 -17.51
N ALA A 210 28.83 29.65 -17.63
CA ALA A 210 30.07 29.17 -18.23
C ALA A 210 30.19 29.54 -19.72
N HIS A 211 29.07 29.56 -20.45
CA HIS A 211 29.04 29.98 -21.85
C HIS A 211 29.23 31.50 -22.00
N GLU A 212 28.49 32.30 -21.22
CA GLU A 212 28.57 33.77 -21.24
C GLU A 212 29.94 34.29 -20.82
N MET A 213 30.62 33.62 -19.87
CA MET A 213 31.97 33.99 -19.42
C MET A 213 33.09 33.44 -20.32
N GLY A 214 32.85 32.35 -21.05
CA GLY A 214 33.85 31.73 -21.93
C GLY A 214 34.27 32.64 -23.09
N THR A 215 33.31 33.32 -23.70
CA THR A 215 33.55 34.25 -24.82
C THR A 215 34.45 35.43 -24.45
N PRO A 216 34.17 36.25 -23.41
CA PRO A 216 35.05 37.37 -23.05
C PRO A 216 36.44 36.91 -22.61
N LEU A 217 36.57 35.78 -21.89
CA LEU A 217 37.87 35.25 -21.51
C LEU A 217 38.69 34.80 -22.73
N SER A 218 38.08 34.15 -23.71
CA SER A 218 38.76 33.78 -24.95
C SER A 218 39.22 35.02 -25.73
N THR A 219 38.44 36.10 -25.72
CA THR A 219 38.82 37.38 -26.33
C THR A 219 40.00 38.02 -25.61
N ILE A 220 39.99 38.08 -24.27
CA ILE A 220 41.11 38.65 -23.50
C ILE A 220 42.37 37.78 -23.69
N ALA A 221 42.23 36.46 -23.78
CA ALA A 221 43.35 35.55 -24.03
C ALA A 221 44.01 35.81 -25.38
N MET A 222 43.21 35.98 -26.43
CA MET A 222 43.69 36.33 -27.76
C MET A 222 44.36 37.71 -27.77
N LEU A 223 43.76 38.73 -27.14
CA LEU A 223 44.35 40.07 -27.05
C LEU A 223 45.68 40.09 -26.28
N ALA A 224 45.80 39.31 -25.20
CA ALA A 224 47.06 39.21 -24.46
C ALA A 224 48.16 38.51 -25.27
N GLU A 225 47.80 37.48 -26.05
CA GLU A 225 48.74 36.78 -26.92
C GLU A 225 49.23 37.70 -28.06
N GLU A 226 48.33 38.50 -28.65
CA GLU A 226 48.70 39.53 -29.65
C GLU A 226 49.63 40.60 -29.07
N LEU A 227 49.36 41.10 -27.85
CA LEU A 227 50.21 42.08 -27.17
C LEU A 227 51.59 41.50 -26.81
N ARG A 228 51.65 40.21 -26.46
CA ARG A 228 52.91 39.52 -26.15
C ARG A 228 53.77 39.35 -27.41
N ASP A 229 53.15 39.01 -28.54
CA ASP A 229 53.87 38.93 -29.82
C ASP A 229 54.34 40.31 -30.26
N ALA A 230 53.53 41.37 -30.11
CA ALA A 230 53.95 42.75 -30.39
C ALA A 230 55.11 43.24 -29.49
N ALA A 231 55.17 42.77 -28.23
CA ALA A 231 56.26 43.10 -27.31
C ALA A 231 57.64 42.55 -27.73
N ARG A 232 57.69 41.58 -28.65
CA ARG A 232 58.95 41.06 -29.21
C ARG A 232 59.61 42.05 -30.18
N ASP A 233 58.81 42.85 -30.87
CA ASP A 233 59.27 43.79 -31.90
C ASP A 233 59.37 45.24 -31.39
N ASP A 234 58.72 45.59 -30.27
CA ASP A 234 58.76 46.93 -29.67
C ASP A 234 59.44 46.96 -28.27
N PRO A 235 60.62 47.60 -28.14
CA PRO A 235 61.35 47.73 -26.87
C PRO A 235 60.55 48.43 -25.75
N GLY A 236 59.56 49.27 -26.10
CA GLY A 236 58.70 49.95 -25.13
C GLY A 236 57.69 49.02 -24.46
N LEU A 237 57.24 47.98 -25.18
CA LEU A 237 56.35 46.94 -24.67
C LEU A 237 57.11 45.81 -23.98
N ALA A 238 58.36 45.54 -24.37
CA ALA A 238 59.22 44.51 -23.76
C ALA A 238 59.34 44.64 -22.22
N ARG A 239 59.21 45.85 -21.68
CA ARG A 239 59.14 46.13 -20.23
C ARG A 239 58.00 45.39 -19.51
N TYR A 240 56.89 45.13 -20.18
CA TYR A 240 55.66 44.58 -19.59
C TYR A 240 55.50 43.07 -19.84
N GLU A 241 56.50 42.40 -20.43
CA GLU A 241 56.43 40.98 -20.80
C GLU A 241 56.09 40.07 -19.60
N ALA A 242 56.65 40.37 -18.43
CA ALA A 242 56.36 39.63 -17.20
C ALA A 242 54.88 39.75 -16.77
N ASP A 243 54.28 40.94 -16.89
CA ASP A 243 52.88 41.18 -16.53
C ASP A 243 51.91 40.49 -17.52
N LEU A 244 52.27 40.50 -18.82
CA LEU A 244 51.54 39.79 -19.88
C LEU A 244 51.53 38.28 -19.66
N LYS A 245 52.66 37.71 -19.25
CA LYS A 245 52.76 36.28 -18.91
C LYS A 245 51.85 35.92 -17.73
N VAL A 246 51.81 36.76 -16.70
CA VAL A 246 50.91 36.54 -15.55
C VAL A 246 49.44 36.61 -16.00
N LEU A 247 49.07 37.54 -16.88
CA LEU A 247 47.73 37.64 -17.47
C LEU A 247 47.34 36.34 -18.19
N GLU A 248 48.20 35.79 -19.04
CA GLU A 248 47.97 34.52 -19.74
C GLU A 248 47.79 33.35 -18.74
N GLU A 249 48.63 33.26 -17.71
CA GLU A 249 48.52 32.23 -16.67
C GLU A 249 47.17 32.32 -15.93
N GLN A 250 46.73 33.53 -15.56
CA GLN A 250 45.44 33.74 -14.88
C GLN A 250 44.25 33.41 -15.78
N MET A 251 44.30 33.76 -17.07
CA MET A 251 43.23 33.41 -18.03
C MET A 251 43.16 31.91 -18.29
N THR A 252 44.29 31.23 -18.35
CA THR A 252 44.35 29.77 -18.47
C THR A 252 43.72 29.11 -17.24
N LEU A 253 44.00 29.62 -16.04
CA LEU A 253 43.38 29.19 -14.79
C LEU A 253 41.85 29.38 -14.82
N CYS A 254 41.35 30.56 -15.20
CA CYS A 254 39.93 30.86 -15.30
C CYS A 254 39.22 29.96 -16.32
N THR A 255 39.80 29.80 -17.51
CA THR A 255 39.26 28.94 -18.58
C THR A 255 39.21 27.47 -18.12
N SER A 256 40.24 27.00 -17.43
CA SER A 256 40.25 25.64 -16.86
C SER A 256 39.19 25.45 -15.77
N ALA A 257 38.94 26.47 -14.94
CA ALA A 257 37.95 26.42 -13.88
C ALA A 257 36.51 26.39 -14.44
N LEU A 258 36.23 27.20 -15.46
CA LEU A 258 34.95 27.20 -16.17
C LEU A 258 34.70 25.88 -16.90
N ALA A 259 35.74 25.29 -17.53
CA ALA A 259 35.65 23.99 -18.17
C ALA A 259 35.28 22.87 -17.18
N ARG A 260 35.86 22.88 -15.97
CA ARG A 260 35.50 21.94 -14.88
C ARG A 260 34.06 22.15 -14.38
N LEU A 261 33.60 23.40 -14.35
CA LEU A 261 32.24 23.74 -13.93
C LEU A 261 31.21 23.23 -14.95
N ARG A 262 31.50 23.39 -16.26
CA ARG A 262 30.71 22.83 -17.36
C ARG A 262 30.68 21.30 -17.35
N SER A 263 31.82 20.63 -17.18
CA SER A 263 31.86 19.16 -17.16
C SER A 263 31.06 18.56 -16.00
N ARG A 264 31.03 19.24 -14.85
CA ARG A 264 30.20 18.84 -13.70
C ARG A 264 28.70 19.11 -13.92
N ALA A 265 28.35 20.16 -14.66
CA ALA A 265 26.97 20.46 -15.02
C ALA A 265 26.41 19.53 -16.13
N SER A 266 27.28 19.05 -17.04
CA SER A 266 26.89 18.17 -18.15
C SER A 266 27.01 16.68 -17.85
N ALA A 267 27.66 16.27 -16.75
CA ALA A 267 27.66 14.89 -16.32
C ALA A 267 26.21 14.53 -15.91
N PRO A 268 25.54 13.60 -16.61
CA PRO A 268 24.24 13.14 -16.15
C PRO A 268 24.46 12.57 -14.75
N ALA A 269 23.66 13.01 -13.78
CA ALA A 269 23.61 12.41 -12.46
C ALA A 269 23.56 10.90 -12.67
N SER A 270 24.69 10.23 -12.41
CA SER A 270 24.87 8.84 -12.75
C SER A 270 23.79 8.08 -12.01
N ARG A 271 22.79 7.60 -12.75
CA ARG A 271 21.78 6.66 -12.25
C ARG A 271 22.56 5.48 -11.68
N GLN A 272 22.75 5.45 -10.37
CA GLN A 272 23.14 4.23 -9.69
C GLN A 272 21.94 3.28 -9.83
N PRO A 273 22.11 2.12 -10.49
CA PRO A 273 21.06 1.12 -10.50
C PRO A 273 20.89 0.60 -9.08
N VAL A 274 19.62 0.46 -8.68
CA VAL A 274 19.14 -0.09 -7.41
C VAL A 274 19.65 -1.51 -7.20
#